data_AF-A0A367S0G1-F1
#
_entry.id   AF-A0A367S0G1-F1
#
_cell.length_a   1.000
_cell.length_b   1.000
_cell.length_c   1.000
_cell.angle_alpha   90.00
_cell.angle_beta   90.00
_cell.angle_gamma   90.00
#
_symmetry.space_group_name_H-M   'P 1'
#
loop_
_entity.id
_entity.type
_entity.pdbx_description
1 polymer ?
#
loop_
_entity_poly.entity_id
_entity_poly.type
_entity_poly.pdbx_seq_one_letter_code
_entity_poly.pdbx_strand_id
1 'polypeptide(L)'
;MLRELALEDVVWQLGLDRDDNQPNRWKGHGHIINIDKSKFYDFAPDYQKGSGGAIDLVMHVNDCDLKLAIAWLHDRFGESGAIQAAT
;
A
#
# COMPACT_ATOMS: atom_id res chain seq x y z
N MET A 1 -14.82 3.43 -5.00
CA MET A 1 -14.91 2.43 -3.89
C MET A 1 -13.51 2.24 -3.29
N LEU A 2 -13.37 1.77 -2.03
CA LEU A 2 -12.06 1.45 -1.39
C LEU A 2 -11.14 0.53 -2.25
N ARG A 3 -11.70 -0.16 -3.24
CA ARG A 3 -11.00 -1.02 -4.19
C ARG A 3 -10.21 -0.27 -5.29
N GLU A 4 -10.35 1.05 -5.39
CA GLU A 4 -9.72 1.90 -6.42
C GLU A 4 -8.63 2.83 -5.87
N LEU A 5 -8.22 2.65 -4.62
CA LEU A 5 -7.13 3.44 -4.04
C LEU A 5 -5.81 3.11 -4.75
N ALA A 6 -5.09 4.16 -5.17
CA ALA A 6 -3.75 4.00 -5.70
C ALA A 6 -2.84 3.42 -4.61
N LEU A 7 -2.11 2.35 -4.93
CA LEU A 7 -1.24 1.71 -3.96
C LEU A 7 -0.13 2.66 -3.47
N GLU A 8 0.26 3.63 -4.30
CA GLU A 8 1.25 4.65 -3.97
C GLU A 8 0.76 5.57 -2.82
N ASP A 9 -0.51 5.95 -2.81
CA ASP A 9 -1.07 6.76 -1.72
C ASP A 9 -1.18 5.94 -0.43
N VAL A 10 -1.55 4.66 -0.55
CA VAL A 10 -1.69 3.75 0.59
C VAL A 10 -0.34 3.46 1.22
N VAL A 11 0.69 3.15 0.43
CA VAL A 11 2.05 2.87 0.94
C VAL A 11 2.68 4.11 1.57
N TRP A 12 2.39 5.30 1.04
CA TRP A 12 2.80 6.56 1.64
C TRP A 12 2.11 6.81 2.99
N GLN A 13 0.79 6.58 3.06
CA GLN A 13 0.03 6.70 4.31
C GLN A 13 0.42 5.66 5.37
N LEU A 14 0.94 4.51 4.95
CA LEU A 14 1.55 3.50 5.81
C LEU A 14 2.91 3.94 6.37
N GLY A 15 3.44 5.09 5.94
CA GLY A 15 4.69 5.65 6.42
C GLY A 15 5.94 5.01 5.80
N LEU A 16 5.84 4.47 4.58
CA LEU A 16 7.01 4.07 3.82
C LEU A 16 7.53 5.25 3.00
N ASP A 17 8.85 5.32 2.89
CA ASP A 17 9.56 6.33 2.11
C ASP A 17 9.81 5.84 0.69
N ARG A 18 9.56 6.71 -0.28
CA ARG A 18 9.86 6.45 -1.70
C ARG A 18 11.38 6.49 -1.91
N ASP A 19 11.91 5.53 -2.65
CA ASP A 19 13.33 5.51 -3.02
C ASP A 19 13.60 6.54 -4.13
N ASP A 20 14.55 7.46 -3.89
CA ASP A 20 14.90 8.53 -4.83
C ASP A 20 15.42 8.01 -6.18
N ASN A 21 16.05 6.84 -6.20
CA ASN A 21 16.63 6.26 -7.41
C ASN A 21 15.66 5.31 -8.12
N GLN A 22 14.66 4.80 -7.40
CA GLN A 22 13.70 3.83 -7.90
C GLN A 22 12.29 4.27 -7.52
N PRO A 23 11.62 5.09 -8.36
CA PRO A 23 10.35 5.71 -8.00
C PRO A 23 9.22 4.71 -7.73
N ASN A 24 9.35 3.45 -8.16
CA ASN A 24 8.36 2.41 -7.89
C ASN A 24 8.66 1.63 -6.61
N ARG A 25 9.76 1.92 -5.92
CA ARG A 25 10.23 1.24 -4.72
C ARG A 25 10.02 2.11 -3.49
N TRP A 26 9.54 1.47 -2.44
CA TRP A 26 9.18 2.06 -1.16
C TRP A 26 9.84 1.24 -0.03
N LYS A 27 10.33 1.91 1.02
CA LYS A 27 11.02 1.27 2.12
C LYS A 27 10.52 1.79 3.45
N GLY A 28 10.41 0.92 4.44
CA GLY A 28 9.99 1.29 5.79
C GLY A 28 9.51 0.08 6.56
N HIS A 29 9.58 0.14 7.89
CA HIS A 29 9.10 -0.93 8.78
C HIS A 29 9.69 -2.33 8.49
N GLY A 30 10.87 -2.41 7.86
CA GLY A 30 11.50 -3.67 7.45
C GLY A 30 11.05 -4.20 6.08
N HIS A 31 10.14 -3.51 5.38
CA HIS A 31 9.65 -3.87 4.05
C HIS A 31 10.42 -3.16 2.94
N ILE A 32 10.49 -3.81 1.77
CA ILE A 32 11.00 -3.24 0.51
C ILE A 32 9.95 -3.50 -0.57
N ILE A 33 9.00 -2.58 -0.69
CA ILE A 33 7.82 -2.75 -1.53
C ILE A 33 8.04 -2.10 -2.89
N ASN A 34 7.88 -2.88 -3.96
CA ASN A 34 7.72 -2.33 -5.29
C ASN A 34 6.24 -2.34 -5.68
N ILE A 35 5.76 -1.24 -6.25
CA ILE A 35 4.41 -1.12 -6.81
C ILE A 35 4.48 -1.20 -8.32
N ASP A 36 3.67 -2.10 -8.90
CA ASP A 36 3.43 -2.19 -10.34
C ASP A 36 1.91 -2.14 -10.58
N LYS A 37 1.43 -0.99 -11.06
CA LYS A 37 0.01 -0.72 -11.30
C LYS A 37 -0.83 -0.96 -10.05
N SER A 38 -1.63 -2.02 -10.04
CA SER A 38 -2.54 -2.38 -8.95
C SER A 38 -2.02 -3.54 -8.11
N LYS A 39 -0.73 -3.87 -8.20
CA LYS A 39 -0.07 -4.93 -7.44
C LYS A 39 1.15 -4.39 -6.71
N PHE A 40 1.49 -5.05 -5.61
CA PHE A 40 2.75 -4.80 -4.92
C PHE A 40 3.52 -6.11 -4.71
N TYR A 41 4.83 -5.98 -4.54
CA TYR A 41 5.74 -7.06 -4.26
C TYR A 41 6.70 -6.62 -3.16
N ASP A 42 6.81 -7.39 -2.09
CA ASP A 42 7.82 -7.18 -1.07
C ASP A 42 9.07 -8.00 -1.39
N PHE A 43 10.23 -7.34 -1.30
CA PHE A 43 11.55 -7.91 -1.52
C PHE A 43 12.38 -7.97 -0.24
N ALA A 44 11.80 -7.65 0.91
CA ALA A 44 12.43 -7.88 2.19
C ALA A 44 12.69 -9.39 2.39
N PRO A 45 13.83 -9.77 3.00
CA PRO A 45 14.27 -11.16 3.09
C PRO A 45 13.25 -12.09 3.77
N ASP A 46 12.52 -11.57 4.76
CA ASP A 46 11.48 -12.30 5.50
C ASP A 46 10.12 -12.34 4.78
N TYR A 47 9.92 -11.51 3.75
CA TYR A 47 8.64 -11.26 3.12
C TYR A 47 8.72 -11.45 1.62
N GLN A 48 8.73 -12.71 1.16
CA GLN A 48 8.66 -13.06 -0.27
C GLN A 48 7.20 -13.18 -0.76
N LYS A 49 6.34 -12.26 -0.32
CA LYS A 49 4.91 -12.26 -0.64
C LYS A 49 4.53 -10.96 -1.36
N GLY A 50 3.68 -11.09 -2.37
CA GLY A 50 3.00 -9.98 -3.03
C GLY A 50 1.54 -10.35 -3.21
N SER A 51 0.63 -9.40 -2.97
CA SER A 51 -0.81 -9.58 -3.15
C SER A 51 -1.42 -8.36 -3.84
N GLY A 52 -2.70 -8.44 -4.21
CA GLY A 52 -3.35 -7.50 -5.12
C GLY A 52 -4.39 -6.61 -4.45
N GLY A 53 -3.99 -5.40 -4.04
CA GLY A 53 -4.89 -4.32 -3.66
C GLY A 53 -4.50 -3.56 -2.39
N ALA A 54 -5.18 -2.46 -2.12
CA ALA A 54 -4.93 -1.60 -0.97
C ALA A 54 -5.13 -2.32 0.38
N ILE A 55 -6.15 -3.17 0.47
CA ILE A 55 -6.44 -3.96 1.68
C ILE A 55 -5.28 -4.91 1.97
N ASP A 56 -4.87 -5.69 0.98
CA ASP A 56 -3.76 -6.62 1.11
C ASP A 56 -2.46 -5.92 1.49
N LEU A 57 -2.20 -4.74 0.93
CA LEU A 57 -1.02 -3.94 1.24
C LEU A 57 -1.01 -3.50 2.70
N VAL A 58 -2.15 -3.03 3.24
CA VAL A 58 -2.27 -2.65 4.66
C VAL A 58 -2.11 -3.86 5.57
N MET A 59 -2.77 -4.98 5.24
CA MET A 59 -2.63 -6.23 6.00
C MET A 59 -1.17 -6.69 6.04
N HIS A 60 -0.46 -6.59 4.92
CA HIS A 60 0.94 -7.01 4.79
C HIS A 60 1.90 -6.13 5.60
N VAL A 61 1.76 -4.80 5.50
CA VAL A 61 2.68 -3.86 6.17
C VAL A 61 2.41 -3.74 7.67
N ASN A 62 1.14 -3.75 8.09
CA ASN A 62 0.78 -3.61 9.51
C ASN A 62 0.66 -4.95 10.25
N ASP A 63 0.89 -6.07 9.58
CA ASP A 63 0.69 -7.44 10.11
C ASP A 63 -0.68 -7.59 10.80
N CYS A 64 -1.75 -7.23 10.09
CA CYS A 64 -3.10 -7.17 10.67
C CYS A 64 -4.15 -7.92 9.83
N ASP A 65 -5.31 -8.20 10.43
CA ASP A 65 -6.41 -8.87 9.74
C ASP A 65 -7.25 -7.90 8.88
N LEU A 66 -8.09 -8.49 8.02
CA LEU A 66 -8.95 -7.78 7.09
C LEU A 66 -9.81 -6.68 7.74
N LYS A 67 -10.36 -6.91 8.93
CA LYS A 67 -11.23 -5.92 9.60
C LYS A 67 -10.43 -4.68 10.00
N LEU A 68 -9.23 -4.89 10.54
CA LEU A 68 -8.33 -3.80 10.91
C LEU A 68 -7.83 -3.05 9.68
N ALA A 69 -7.49 -3.76 8.60
CA ALA A 69 -7.09 -3.12 7.35
C ALA A 69 -8.19 -2.25 6.74
N ILE A 70 -9.45 -2.73 6.72
CA ILE A 70 -10.60 -1.95 6.25
C ILE A 70 -10.82 -0.72 7.14
N ALA A 71 -10.78 -0.89 8.47
CA ALA A 71 -10.93 0.23 9.40
C ALA A 71 -9.85 1.29 9.20
N TRP A 72 -8.59 0.87 9.02
CA TRP A 72 -7.46 1.75 8.74
C TRP A 72 -7.63 2.51 7.42
N LEU A 73 -8.07 1.84 6.35
CA LEU A 73 -8.32 2.50 5.07
C LEU A 73 -9.50 3.48 5.17
N HIS A 74 -10.55 3.13 5.91
CA HIS A 74 -11.70 4.02 6.11
C HIS A 74 -11.33 5.27 6.91
N ASP A 75 -10.51 5.14 7.95
CA ASP A 75 -10.03 6.25 8.77
C ASP A 75 -9.25 7.30 7.94
N ARG A 76 -8.44 6.84 6.98
CA ARG A 76 -7.55 7.71 6.19
C ARG A 76 -8.12 8.18 4.87
N PHE A 77 -8.95 7.36 4.24
CA PHE A 77 -9.48 7.60 2.89
C PHE A 77 -11.00 7.74 2.85
N GLY A 78 -11.68 7.73 4.01
CA GLY A 78 -13.12 7.92 4.14
C GLY A 78 -13.61 9.27 3.58
N GLU A 79 -14.80 9.24 2.97
CA GLU A 79 -15.50 10.29 2.18
C GLU A 79 -14.72 10.98 1.04
N SER A 80 -13.40 10.93 0.99
CA SER A 80 -12.57 11.66 0.00
C SER A 80 -11.68 10.78 -0.90
N GLY A 81 -11.60 9.46 -0.66
CA GLY A 81 -10.65 8.56 -1.34
C GLY A 81 -10.96 8.23 -2.80
N ALA A 82 -11.68 9.09 -3.52
CA ALA A 82 -12.20 8.80 -4.85
C ALA A 82 -11.88 9.89 -5.89
N ILE A 83 -10.69 10.49 -5.92
CA ILE A 83 -10.24 11.22 -7.12
C ILE A 83 -8.73 11.10 -7.28
N GLN A 84 -8.27 10.15 -8.11
CA GLN A 84 -7.30 10.41 -9.18
C GLN A 84 -7.05 9.13 -10.00
N ALA A 85 -7.90 8.91 -10.99
CA ALA A 85 -7.44 8.30 -12.24
C ALA A 85 -7.13 9.48 -13.17
N ALA A 86 -5.85 9.68 -13.47
CA ALA A 86 -5.35 10.80 -14.27
C ALA A 86 -6.00 10.86 -15.66
N THR A 87 -6.30 12.10 -16.08
CA THR A 87 -6.63 12.55 -17.45
C THR A 87 -5.59 12.10 -18.48
#